data_AF-A0A7W0S689-F1
#
_entry.id   AF-A0A7W0S689-F1
#
_cell.length_a   1.000
_cell.length_b   1.000
_cell.length_c   1.000
_cell.angle_alpha   90.00
_cell.angle_beta   90.00
_cell.angle_gamma   90.00
#
_symmetry.space_group_name_H-M   'P 1'
#
loop_
_entity.id
_entity.type
_entity.pdbx_description
1 polymer ?
#
loop_
_entity_poly.entity_id
_entity_poly.type
_entity_poly.pdbx_seq_one_letter_code
_entity_poly.pdbx_strand_id
1 'polypeptide(L)'
;MNSSMIGKIEKAHRYAHEPHRVHLQGVSATFHGGHDDYTVALEDGTWRCNCHTFESHVVGTCSHVMAMQLLLGQMLSEDARFSPESAASVN
;
A
#
# COMPACT_ATOMS: atom_id res chain seq x y z
N MET A 1 19.86 34.48 -4.64
CA MET A 1 18.57 34.03 -5.22
C MET A 1 18.51 32.51 -5.13
N ASN A 2 17.62 31.92 -4.33
CA ASN A 2 17.48 30.46 -4.17
C ASN A 2 16.64 29.83 -5.32
N SER A 3 16.93 30.21 -6.58
CA SER A 3 16.22 29.75 -7.76
C SER A 3 16.22 28.22 -7.92
N SER A 4 17.29 27.57 -7.44
CA SER A 4 17.39 26.11 -7.42
C SER A 4 16.44 25.43 -6.42
N MET A 5 16.09 26.09 -5.30
CA MET A 5 15.14 25.55 -4.33
C MET A 5 13.70 25.74 -4.78
N ILE A 6 13.37 26.89 -5.35
CA ILE A 6 12.03 27.18 -5.89
C ILE A 6 11.66 26.12 -6.94
N GLY A 7 12.54 25.86 -7.91
CA GLY A 7 12.29 24.84 -8.93
C GLY A 7 12.21 23.41 -8.38
N LYS A 8 12.88 23.10 -7.26
CA LYS A 8 12.74 21.79 -6.59
C LYS A 8 11.38 21.67 -5.90
N ILE A 9 10.91 22.72 -5.24
CA ILE A 9 9.59 22.76 -4.59
C ILE A 9 8.47 22.60 -5.63
N GLU A 10 8.53 23.35 -6.74
CA GLU A 10 7.56 23.23 -7.83
C GLU A 10 7.50 21.80 -8.41
N LYS A 11 8.66 21.18 -8.64
CA LYS A 11 8.74 19.79 -9.09
C LYS A 11 8.19 18.82 -8.07
N ALA A 12 8.49 19.01 -6.77
CA ALA A 12 7.97 18.16 -5.71
C ALA A 12 6.43 18.20 -5.67
N HIS A 13 5.83 19.39 -5.74
CA HIS A 13 4.37 19.53 -5.85
C HIS A 13 3.82 18.83 -7.10
N ARG A 14 4.44 19.03 -8.26
CA ARG A 14 4.02 18.35 -9.50
C ARG A 14 4.06 16.83 -9.36
N TYR A 15 5.17 16.28 -8.86
CA TYR A 15 5.34 14.83 -8.74
C TYR A 15 4.39 14.21 -7.70
N ALA A 16 4.03 14.94 -6.64
CA ALA A 16 3.01 14.50 -5.69
C ALA A 16 1.62 14.31 -6.35
N HIS A 17 1.32 15.07 -7.42
CA HIS A 17 0.09 14.92 -8.21
C HIS A 17 0.22 13.91 -9.37
N GLU A 18 1.38 13.29 -9.55
CA GLU A 18 1.64 12.30 -10.60
C GLU A 18 2.02 10.93 -9.99
N PRO A 19 1.15 10.26 -9.18
CA PRO A 19 1.56 9.08 -8.42
C PRO A 19 2.01 7.88 -9.27
N HIS A 20 1.64 7.82 -10.56
CA HIS A 20 2.09 6.79 -11.50
C HIS A 20 3.61 6.78 -11.71
N ARG A 21 4.32 7.84 -11.30
CA ARG A 21 5.78 7.90 -11.31
C ARG A 21 6.45 7.10 -10.19
N VAL A 22 5.69 6.73 -9.17
CA VAL A 22 6.20 6.05 -7.98
C VAL A 22 5.79 4.59 -8.04
N HIS A 23 6.74 3.69 -7.79
CA HIS A 23 6.46 2.28 -7.59
C HIS A 23 6.96 1.87 -6.21
N LEU A 24 6.04 1.39 -5.38
CA LEU A 24 6.36 0.90 -4.05
C LEU A 24 6.82 -0.55 -4.14
N GLN A 25 8.04 -0.81 -3.67
CA GLN A 25 8.62 -2.16 -3.61
C GLN A 25 8.13 -2.92 -2.37
N GLY A 26 7.78 -2.18 -1.32
CA GLY A 26 7.22 -2.73 -0.10
C GLY A 26 6.69 -1.63 0.79
N VAL A 27 5.87 -2.02 1.77
CA VAL A 27 5.24 -1.12 2.73
C VAL A 27 5.31 -1.76 4.11
N SER A 28 5.53 -0.96 5.14
CA SER A 28 5.35 -1.34 6.54
C SER A 28 4.75 -0.15 7.28
N ALA A 29 3.58 -0.33 7.86
CA ALA A 29 2.83 0.74 8.52
C ALA A 29 2.11 0.22 9.77
N THR A 30 1.98 1.09 10.76
CA THR A 30 0.99 0.92 11.83
C THR A 30 -0.32 1.57 11.39
N PHE A 31 -1.39 0.79 11.37
CA PHE A 31 -2.74 1.20 11.05
C PHE A 31 -3.54 1.32 12.34
N HIS A 32 -3.87 2.55 12.73
CA HIS A 32 -4.75 2.81 13.87
C HIS A 32 -6.20 2.51 13.48
N GLY A 33 -6.69 1.34 13.89
CA GLY A 33 -8.06 0.91 13.64
C GLY A 33 -9.04 1.43 14.69
N GLY A 34 -10.31 1.03 14.57
CA GLY A 34 -11.34 1.43 15.54
C GLY A 34 -11.19 0.77 16.92
N HIS A 35 -10.40 -0.29 17.04
CA HIS A 35 -10.28 -1.10 18.25
C HIS A 35 -8.85 -1.28 18.75
N ASP A 36 -7.86 -1.22 17.85
CA ASP A 36 -6.46 -1.47 18.17
C ASP A 36 -5.56 -0.95 17.02
N ASP A 37 -4.25 -1.08 17.22
CA ASP A 37 -3.22 -0.79 16.24
C ASP A 37 -2.79 -2.07 15.53
N TYR A 38 -2.76 -2.01 14.20
CA TYR A 38 -2.43 -3.16 13.36
C TYR A 38 -1.18 -2.89 12.55
N THR A 39 -0.29 -3.87 12.45
CA THR A 39 0.81 -3.80 11.48
C THR A 39 0.27 -4.26 10.13
N VAL A 40 0.40 -3.40 9.12
CA VAL A 40 0.09 -3.70 7.72
C VAL A 40 1.37 -3.64 6.91
N ALA A 41 1.65 -4.69 6.15
CA ALA A 41 2.85 -4.79 5.33
C ALA A 41 2.54 -5.29 3.92
N LEU A 42 3.37 -4.86 2.96
CA LEU A 42 3.45 -5.41 1.61
C LEU A 42 4.90 -5.83 1.40
N GLU A 43 5.14 -7.11 1.22
CA GLU A 43 6.47 -7.70 1.02
C GLU A 43 6.40 -8.71 -0.12
N ASP A 44 7.31 -8.59 -1.09
CA ASP A 44 7.36 -9.46 -2.28
C ASP A 44 6.01 -9.58 -3.03
N GLY A 45 5.22 -8.50 -3.02
CA GLY A 45 3.90 -8.46 -3.66
C GLY A 45 2.76 -9.06 -2.83
N THR A 46 3.03 -9.58 -1.63
CA THR A 46 2.04 -10.17 -0.72
C THR A 46 1.69 -9.22 0.43
N TRP A 47 0.39 -9.04 0.65
CA TRP A 47 -0.10 -8.27 1.80
C TRP A 47 -0.06 -9.11 3.08
N ARG A 48 0.20 -8.43 4.20
CA ARG A 48 0.02 -8.98 5.54
C ARG A 48 -0.65 -7.96 6.43
N CYS A 49 -1.52 -8.44 7.30
CA CYS A 49 -2.07 -7.66 8.40
C CYS A 49 -2.20 -8.58 9.62
N ASN A 50 -1.81 -8.09 10.80
CA ASN A 50 -1.94 -8.85 12.06
C ASN A 50 -3.34 -8.74 12.70
N CYS A 51 -4.36 -8.29 11.94
CA CYS A 51 -5.72 -8.27 12.46
C CYS A 51 -6.36 -9.66 12.35
N HIS A 52 -7.25 -9.96 13.30
CA HIS A 52 -7.88 -11.27 13.40
C HIS A 52 -8.54 -11.74 12.09
N THR A 53 -9.23 -10.84 11.37
CA THR A 53 -9.88 -11.18 10.10
C THR A 53 -8.88 -11.66 9.05
N PHE A 54 -7.73 -10.99 8.95
CA PHE A 54 -6.71 -11.35 7.96
C PHE A 54 -6.04 -12.67 8.33
N GLU A 55 -5.61 -12.81 9.60
CA GLU A 55 -4.97 -14.02 10.12
C GLU A 55 -5.90 -15.24 10.14
N SER A 56 -7.22 -15.05 10.16
CA SER A 56 -8.18 -16.16 10.07
C SER A 56 -8.17 -16.85 8.70
N HIS A 57 -7.62 -16.19 7.68
CA HIS A 57 -7.59 -16.64 6.27
C HIS A 57 -8.97 -16.98 5.66
N VAL A 58 -10.08 -16.61 6.30
CA VAL A 58 -11.44 -16.93 5.80
C VAL A 58 -11.82 -16.11 4.56
N VAL A 59 -11.40 -14.85 4.51
CA VAL A 59 -11.77 -13.90 3.44
C VAL A 59 -10.57 -13.54 2.54
N GLY A 60 -9.34 -13.88 2.97
CA GLY A 60 -8.11 -13.54 2.23
C GLY A 60 -7.77 -12.04 2.20
N THR A 61 -8.45 -11.21 2.98
CA THR A 61 -8.18 -9.77 3.13
C THR A 61 -8.83 -9.20 4.40
N CYS A 62 -8.62 -7.91 4.67
CA CYS A 62 -9.26 -7.16 5.73
C CYS A 62 -9.43 -5.68 5.33
N SER A 63 -10.24 -4.93 6.07
CA SER A 63 -10.47 -3.49 5.83
C SER A 63 -9.17 -2.66 5.85
N HIS A 64 -8.17 -3.05 6.64
CA HIS A 64 -6.89 -2.34 6.70
C HIS A 64 -6.09 -2.49 5.40
N VAL A 65 -5.98 -3.71 4.87
CA VAL A 65 -5.33 -3.96 3.58
C VAL A 65 -6.09 -3.27 2.45
N MET A 66 -7.43 -3.37 2.46
CA MET A 66 -8.27 -2.68 1.46
C MET A 66 -8.07 -1.16 1.49
N ALA A 67 -7.97 -0.56 2.68
CA ALA A 67 -7.68 0.86 2.82
C ALA A 67 -6.30 1.22 2.25
N MET A 68 -5.27 0.41 2.52
CA MET A 68 -3.93 0.62 1.94
C MET A 68 -3.92 0.48 0.41
N GLN A 69 -4.64 -0.49 -0.15
CA GLN A 69 -4.81 -0.65 -1.60
C GLN A 69 -5.46 0.59 -2.24
N LEU A 70 -6.50 1.14 -1.61
CA LEU A 70 -7.17 2.37 -2.08
C LEU A 70 -6.27 3.60 -1.96
N LEU A 71 -5.56 3.77 -0.83
CA LEU A 71 -4.69 4.91 -0.57
C LEU A 71 -3.48 4.96 -1.51
N LEU A 72 -2.85 3.80 -1.74
CA LEU A 72 -1.62 3.71 -2.53
C LEU A 72 -1.90 3.56 -4.02
N GLY A 73 -3.02 2.93 -4.38
CA GLY A 73 -3.58 2.92 -5.74
C GLY A 73 -2.55 2.59 -6.81
N GLN A 74 -2.32 3.53 -7.73
CA GLN A 74 -1.41 3.36 -8.87
C GLN A 74 0.07 3.26 -8.51
N MET A 75 0.44 3.47 -7.25
CA MET A 75 1.82 3.26 -6.79
C MET A 75 2.14 1.79 -6.51
N LEU A 76 1.11 0.94 -6.44
CA LEU A 76 1.23 -0.50 -6.27
C LEU A 76 1.38 -1.21 -7.63
N SER A 77 1.96 -2.40 -7.62
CA SER A 77 1.83 -3.32 -8.76
C SER A 77 0.37 -3.75 -8.95
N GLU A 78 0.02 -4.24 -10.14
CA GLU A 78 -1.33 -4.75 -10.41
C GLU A 78 -1.72 -5.86 -9.43
N ASP A 79 -0.80 -6.80 -9.17
CA ASP A 79 -0.99 -7.87 -8.20
C ASP A 79 -1.25 -7.30 -6.80
N ALA A 80 -0.39 -6.41 -6.29
CA ALA A 80 -0.60 -5.84 -4.95
C ALA A 80 -1.88 -5.00 -4.86
N ARG A 81 -2.31 -4.37 -5.96
CA ARG A 81 -3.50 -3.52 -5.98
C ARG A 81 -4.80 -4.32 -5.98
N PHE A 82 -4.83 -5.44 -6.69
CA PHE A 82 -6.06 -6.18 -6.94
C PHE A 82 -6.09 -7.56 -6.31
N SER A 83 -4.98 -8.10 -5.81
CA SER A 83 -4.90 -9.46 -5.29
C SER A 83 -5.94 -9.69 -4.19
N PRO A 84 -6.94 -10.55 -4.44
CA PRO A 84 -7.69 -11.23 -3.41
C PRO A 84 -6.96 -12.56 -3.18
N GLU A 85 -6.28 -12.79 -2.05
CA GLU A 85 -5.41 -13.98 -1.98
C GLU A 85 -6.21 -15.30 -2.05
N SER A 86 -6.29 -15.90 -3.25
CA SER A 86 -5.92 -17.28 -3.60
C SER A 86 -6.17 -17.57 -5.09
N ALA A 87 -5.20 -17.28 -5.95
CA ALA A 87 -5.14 -17.84 -7.32
C ALA A 87 -3.80 -18.51 -7.65
N ALA A 88 -2.95 -18.78 -6.64
CA ALA A 88 -1.67 -19.44 -6.83
C ALA A 88 -1.39 -20.47 -5.71
N SER A 89 -2.09 -21.60 -5.79
CA SER A 89 -1.58 -22.91 -5.39
C SER A 89 -2.22 -23.97 -6.27
N VAL A 90 -1.86 -23.92 -7.56
CA VAL A 90 -1.93 -25.09 -8.46
C VAL A 90 -0.50 -25.48 -8.81
N ASN A 91 0.07 -26.36 -7.99
CA ASN A 91 0.89 -27.46 -8.47
C ASN A 91 0.85 -28.61 -7.44
#